data_AF-A0AAF0XZB2-F1
#
_entry.id   AF-A0AAF0XZB2-F1
#
_cell.length_a   1.000
_cell.length_b   1.000
_cell.length_c   1.000
_cell.angle_alpha   90.00
_cell.angle_beta   90.00
_cell.angle_gamma   90.00
#
_symmetry.space_group_name_H-M   'P 1'
#
loop_
_entity.id
_entity.type
_entity.pdbx_description
1 polymer ?
#
loop_
_entity_poly.entity_id
_entity_poly.type
_entity_poly.pdbx_seq_one_letter_code
_entity_poly.pdbx_strand_id
1 'polypeptide(L)'
;MCFALLMSEIALFSVIIAPMPFTMRKRMFHFLSENPIVAKVQYALKITFIFVAVLFIDALQRMVRIAQEGAYAKQKQEMADVRAETTYAARRFYAQRNLYLTGATLFLSLILSRVFYIILDFIHTQEELNAITGKGGKAASAGAEIEQLQARNKELEDKVKALQAKDRDFDNLKKQASQQAHEYNRLADDLNKATGSVSDKKAD
;
A
#
# COMPACT_ATOMS: atom_id res chain seq x y z
N MET A 1 8.24 -13.10 -36.81
CA MET A 1 8.53 -13.63 -35.45
C MET A 1 9.04 -12.55 -34.50
N CYS A 2 10.20 -11.91 -34.72
CA CYS A 2 10.72 -10.87 -33.80
C CYS A 2 9.75 -9.69 -33.58
N PHE A 3 9.06 -9.22 -34.63
CA PHE A 3 8.06 -8.16 -34.48
C PHE A 3 6.90 -8.57 -33.56
N ALA A 4 6.43 -9.82 -33.67
CA ALA A 4 5.35 -10.31 -32.82
C ALA A 4 5.81 -10.45 -31.35
N LEU A 5 7.05 -10.91 -31.13
CA LEU A 5 7.66 -10.96 -29.81
C LEU A 5 7.77 -9.56 -29.19
N LEU A 6 8.27 -8.59 -29.96
CA LEU A 6 8.38 -7.20 -29.52
C LEU A 6 7.02 -6.58 -29.21
N MET A 7 6.01 -6.81 -30.06
CA MET A 7 4.64 -6.34 -29.79
C MET A 7 4.04 -7.01 -28.55
N SER A 8 4.30 -8.30 -28.33
CA SER A 8 3.85 -9.01 -27.12
C SER A 8 4.53 -8.49 -25.86
N GLU A 9 5.83 -8.19 -25.94
CA GLU A 9 6.60 -7.65 -24.83
C GLU A 9 6.18 -6.22 -24.51
N ILE A 10 5.94 -5.37 -25.52
CA ILE A 10 5.42 -4.02 -25.32
C ILE A 10 4.04 -4.08 -24.67
N ALA A 11 3.14 -4.96 -25.14
CA ALA A 11 1.83 -5.12 -24.54
C ALA A 11 1.93 -5.58 -23.07
N LEU A 12 2.76 -6.59 -22.78
CA LEU A 12 2.99 -7.08 -21.42
C LEU A 12 3.58 -5.99 -20.53
N PHE A 13 4.57 -5.24 -21.04
CA PHE A 13 5.21 -4.12 -20.36
C PHE A 13 4.21 -3.00 -20.05
N SER A 14 3.40 -2.61 -21.03
CA SER A 14 2.35 -1.60 -20.86
C SER A 14 1.31 -2.04 -19.82
N VAL A 15 0.91 -3.30 -19.79
CA VAL A 15 -0.01 -3.83 -18.77
C VAL A 15 0.62 -3.83 -17.38
N ILE A 16 1.91 -4.19 -17.27
CA ILE A 16 2.63 -4.22 -15.99
C ILE A 16 2.87 -2.80 -15.45
N ILE A 17 3.24 -1.86 -16.31
CA ILE A 17 3.52 -0.46 -15.94
C ILE A 17 2.28 0.38 -15.75
N ALA A 18 1.17 0.03 -16.42
CA ALA A 18 -0.07 0.76 -16.30
C ALA A 18 -0.35 1.07 -14.81
N PRO A 19 -0.55 2.34 -14.45
CA PRO A 19 -0.82 2.73 -13.07
C PRO A 19 -2.19 2.17 -12.68
N MET A 20 -2.22 0.91 -12.27
CA MET A 20 -3.44 0.27 -11.81
C MET A 20 -3.75 0.75 -10.40
N PRO A 21 -5.03 1.08 -10.11
CA PRO A 21 -5.46 1.46 -8.79
C PRO A 21 -5.14 0.35 -7.78
N PHE A 22 -4.65 0.77 -6.60
CA PHE A 22 -4.05 -0.07 -5.56
C PHE A 22 -4.91 -1.29 -5.18
N THR A 23 -6.24 -1.16 -5.20
CA THR A 23 -7.20 -2.23 -4.92
C THR A 23 -7.19 -3.34 -5.98
N MET A 24 -7.06 -3.00 -7.27
CA MET A 24 -6.98 -3.99 -8.34
C MET A 24 -5.60 -4.66 -8.39
N ARG A 25 -4.54 -3.89 -8.15
CA ARG A 25 -3.18 -4.43 -8.03
C ARG A 25 -3.09 -5.45 -6.89
N LYS A 26 -3.64 -5.13 -5.71
CA LYS A 26 -3.72 -6.05 -4.57
C LYS A 26 -4.52 -7.31 -4.90
N ARG A 27 -5.68 -7.20 -5.54
CA ARG A 27 -6.48 -8.39 -5.88
C ARG A 27 -5.78 -9.28 -6.91
N MET A 28 -5.26 -8.69 -7.98
CA MET A 28 -4.59 -9.43 -9.05
C MET A 28 -3.30 -10.09 -8.56
N PHE A 29 -2.52 -9.42 -7.71
CA PHE A 29 -1.28 -9.95 -7.16
C PHE A 29 -1.47 -10.82 -5.92
N HIS A 30 -2.49 -10.64 -5.07
CA HIS A 30 -2.80 -11.59 -3.99
C HIS A 30 -3.22 -12.94 -4.59
N PHE A 31 -4.08 -12.94 -5.63
CA PHE A 31 -4.38 -14.15 -6.39
C PHE A 31 -3.15 -14.77 -7.08
N LEU A 32 -2.15 -13.96 -7.45
CA LEU A 32 -0.89 -14.42 -8.05
C LEU A 32 0.13 -14.90 -7.00
N SER A 33 0.15 -14.30 -5.82
CA SER A 33 1.12 -14.43 -4.73
C SER A 33 0.77 -15.52 -3.73
N GLU A 34 -0.52 -15.79 -3.49
CA GLU A 34 -0.98 -16.94 -2.68
C GLU A 34 -0.72 -18.26 -3.42
N ASN A 35 -0.53 -18.18 -4.73
CA ASN A 35 -0.22 -19.30 -5.60
C ASN A 35 1.31 -19.38 -5.79
N PRO A 36 1.95 -20.57 -5.84
CA PRO A 36 3.37 -20.76 -6.20
C PRO A 36 3.78 -20.24 -7.60
N ILE A 37 2.93 -19.43 -8.22
CA ILE A 37 3.05 -18.84 -9.55
C ILE A 37 4.08 -17.72 -9.56
N VAL A 38 4.26 -16.91 -8.50
CA VAL A 38 5.28 -15.82 -8.51
C VAL A 38 6.68 -16.36 -8.76
N ALA A 39 7.06 -17.45 -8.09
CA ALA A 39 8.34 -18.12 -8.34
C ALA A 39 8.41 -18.63 -9.79
N LYS A 40 7.34 -19.27 -10.29
CA LYS A 40 7.27 -19.75 -11.68
C LYS A 40 7.34 -18.63 -12.71
N VAL A 41 6.75 -17.46 -12.44
CA VAL A 41 6.80 -16.26 -13.30
C VAL A 41 8.21 -15.70 -13.35
N GLN A 42 8.92 -15.67 -12.23
CA GLN A 42 10.34 -15.27 -12.22
C GLN A 42 11.19 -16.22 -13.06
N TYR A 43 10.99 -17.53 -12.95
CA TYR A 43 11.68 -18.50 -13.80
C TYR A 43 11.32 -18.34 -15.29
N ALA A 44 10.03 -18.13 -15.60
CA ALA A 44 9.56 -17.91 -16.97
C ALA A 44 10.16 -16.64 -17.59
N LEU A 45 10.25 -15.54 -16.82
CA LEU A 45 10.90 -14.30 -17.25
C LEU A 45 12.39 -14.50 -17.53
N LYS A 46 13.10 -15.22 -16.64
CA LYS A 46 14.53 -15.54 -16.85
C LYS A 46 14.75 -16.42 -18.08
N ILE A 47 13.91 -17.42 -18.31
CA ILE A 47 13.98 -18.30 -19.50
C ILE A 47 13.73 -17.49 -20.77
N THR A 48 12.71 -16.63 -20.78
CA THR A 48 12.40 -15.76 -21.92
C THR A 48 13.56 -14.82 -22.24
N PHE A 49 14.20 -14.25 -21.21
CA PHE A 49 15.38 -13.41 -21.38
C PHE A 49 16.55 -14.15 -22.04
N ILE A 50 16.86 -15.38 -21.59
CA ILE A 50 17.92 -16.20 -22.20
C ILE A 50 17.60 -16.49 -23.67
N PHE A 51 16.33 -16.82 -23.98
CA PHE A 51 15.90 -17.09 -25.34
C PHE A 51 16.05 -15.86 -26.26
N VAL A 52 15.63 -14.68 -25.80
CA VAL A 52 15.79 -13.42 -26.54
C VAL A 52 17.27 -13.06 -26.70
N ALA A 53 18.11 -13.31 -25.69
CA ALA A 53 19.56 -13.14 -25.77
C ALA A 53 20.21 -14.04 -26.82
N VAL A 54 19.82 -15.31 -26.90
CA VAL A 54 20.31 -16.24 -27.94
C VAL A 54 19.87 -15.77 -29.33
N LEU A 55 18.61 -15.37 -29.51
CA LEU A 55 18.13 -14.81 -30.79
C LEU A 55 18.86 -13.52 -31.18
N PHE A 56 19.23 -12.70 -30.21
CA PHE A 56 20.01 -11.49 -30.45
C PHE A 56 21.43 -11.82 -30.92
N ILE A 57 22.08 -12.80 -30.30
CA ILE A 57 23.40 -13.28 -30.73
C ILE A 57 23.33 -13.89 -32.12
N ASP A 58 22.31 -14.68 -32.46
CA ASP A 58 22.10 -15.20 -33.82
C ASP A 58 21.96 -14.04 -34.84
N ALA A 59 21.12 -13.04 -34.52
CA ALA A 59 20.93 -11.88 -35.38
C ALA A 59 22.22 -11.05 -35.54
N LEU A 60 23.02 -10.91 -34.47
CA LEU A 60 24.32 -10.25 -34.50
C LEU A 60 25.30 -11.01 -35.40
N GLN A 61 25.45 -12.31 -35.17
CA GLN A 61 26.35 -13.16 -35.95
C GLN A 61 25.99 -13.14 -37.44
N ARG A 62 24.69 -13.22 -37.75
CA ARG A 62 24.19 -13.08 -39.12
C ARG A 62 24.51 -11.72 -39.73
N MET A 63 24.33 -10.63 -38.98
CA MET A 63 24.66 -9.29 -39.47
C MET A 63 26.16 -9.11 -39.69
N VAL A 64 27.00 -9.57 -38.76
CA VAL A 64 28.47 -9.50 -38.88
C VAL A 64 28.95 -10.31 -40.08
N ARG A 65 28.41 -11.52 -40.27
CA ARG A 65 28.71 -12.36 -41.43
C ARG A 65 28.36 -11.65 -42.74
N ILE A 66 27.16 -11.08 -42.85
CA ILE A 66 26.75 -10.32 -44.05
C ILE A 66 27.67 -9.11 -44.26
N ALA A 67 28.03 -8.39 -43.20
CA ALA A 67 28.96 -7.25 -43.31
C ALA A 67 30.35 -7.67 -43.82
N GLN A 68 30.86 -8.82 -43.37
CA GLN A 68 32.13 -9.41 -43.82
C GLN A 68 32.06 -9.87 -45.28
N GLU A 69 30.96 -10.53 -45.68
CA GLU A 69 30.72 -10.94 -47.08
C GLU A 69 30.76 -9.73 -48.04
N GLY A 70 30.24 -8.57 -47.61
CA GLY A 70 30.33 -7.34 -48.39
C GLY A 70 31.70 -6.67 -48.41
N ALA A 71 32.46 -6.76 -47.32
CA ALA A 71 33.83 -6.26 -47.27
C ALA A 71 34.75 -7.07 -48.20
N TYR A 72 34.60 -8.40 -48.21
CA TYR A 72 35.31 -9.29 -49.12
C TYR A 72 34.90 -9.08 -50.58
N ALA A 73 33.62 -8.86 -50.87
CA ALA A 73 33.13 -8.59 -52.22
C ALA A 73 33.70 -7.28 -52.79
N LYS A 74 33.86 -6.25 -51.97
CA LYS A 74 34.53 -4.99 -52.35
C LYS A 74 36.03 -5.14 -52.58
N GLN A 75 36.68 -6.09 -51.91
CA GLN A 75 38.13 -6.32 -52.06
C GLN A 75 38.48 -7.16 -53.31
N LYS A 76 37.56 -8.02 -53.77
CA LYS A 76 37.76 -8.94 -54.91
C LYS A 76 37.36 -8.34 -56.28
N GLN A 77 37.37 -7.02 -56.36
CA GLN A 77 36.77 -6.20 -57.43
C GLN A 77 37.55 -6.29 -58.76
N GLU A 78 37.36 -7.38 -59.51
CA GLU A 78 37.65 -7.40 -60.96
C GLU A 78 36.38 -7.53 -61.83
N MET A 79 35.22 -7.90 -61.29
CA MET A 79 33.97 -7.92 -62.06
C MET A 79 32.74 -7.89 -61.14
N ALA A 80 32.44 -6.72 -60.54
CA ALA A 80 31.27 -6.56 -59.69
C ALA A 80 30.02 -6.31 -60.54
N ASP A 81 29.22 -7.35 -60.73
CA ASP A 81 27.89 -7.28 -61.36
C ASP A 81 26.97 -6.38 -60.51
N VAL A 82 26.38 -5.34 -61.12
CA VAL A 82 25.44 -4.38 -60.50
C VAL A 82 24.27 -5.09 -59.80
N ARG A 83 23.92 -6.28 -60.29
CA ARG A 83 22.88 -7.14 -59.73
C ARG A 83 23.29 -7.80 -58.41
N ALA A 84 24.58 -8.09 -58.21
CA ALA A 84 25.12 -8.60 -56.97
C ALA A 84 25.17 -7.51 -55.89
N GLU A 85 25.50 -6.27 -56.26
CA GLU A 85 25.53 -5.13 -55.33
C GLU A 85 24.13 -4.78 -54.79
N THR A 86 23.12 -4.75 -55.66
CA THR A 86 21.73 -4.49 -55.24
C THR A 86 21.19 -5.60 -54.33
N THR A 87 21.52 -6.86 -54.61
CA THR A 87 21.13 -8.01 -53.78
C THR A 87 21.82 -7.98 -52.41
N TYR A 88 23.09 -7.58 -52.36
CA TYR A 88 23.84 -7.41 -51.13
C TYR A 88 23.28 -6.28 -50.26
N ALA A 89 23.04 -5.10 -50.86
CA ALA A 89 22.47 -3.95 -50.16
C ALA A 89 21.13 -4.32 -49.50
N ALA A 90 20.23 -4.99 -50.22
CA ALA A 90 18.97 -5.47 -49.69
C ALA A 90 19.16 -6.40 -48.47
N ARG A 91 20.01 -7.42 -48.58
CA ARG A 91 20.31 -8.36 -47.48
C ARG A 91 20.87 -7.65 -46.25
N ARG A 92 21.72 -6.64 -46.44
CA ARG A 92 22.27 -5.82 -45.34
C ARG A 92 21.19 -5.03 -44.63
N PHE A 93 20.29 -4.36 -45.35
CA PHE A 93 19.17 -3.62 -44.75
C PHE A 93 18.23 -4.53 -43.96
N TYR A 94 17.93 -5.73 -44.48
CA TYR A 94 17.11 -6.71 -43.77
C TYR A 94 17.77 -7.19 -42.48
N ALA A 95 19.05 -7.54 -42.52
CA ALA A 95 19.80 -7.98 -41.34
C ALA A 95 19.93 -6.87 -40.29
N GLN A 96 20.19 -5.64 -40.72
CA GLN A 96 20.30 -4.47 -39.85
C GLN A 96 18.97 -4.17 -39.13
N ARG A 97 17.84 -4.15 -39.86
CA ARG A 97 16.52 -3.94 -39.25
C ARG A 97 16.19 -5.04 -38.24
N ASN A 98 16.43 -6.29 -38.60
CA ASN A 98 16.15 -7.43 -37.73
C ASN A 98 17.03 -7.41 -36.48
N LEU A 99 18.31 -7.01 -36.60
CA LEU A 99 19.18 -6.82 -35.44
C LEU A 99 18.63 -5.76 -34.49
N TYR A 100 18.27 -4.59 -35.00
CA TYR A 100 17.72 -3.51 -34.15
C TYR A 100 16.40 -3.93 -33.49
N LEU A 101 15.54 -4.64 -34.21
CA LEU A 101 14.29 -5.15 -33.66
C LEU A 101 14.53 -6.14 -32.52
N THR A 102 15.44 -7.10 -32.72
CA THR A 102 15.79 -8.08 -31.68
C THR A 102 16.54 -7.43 -30.52
N GLY A 103 17.38 -6.42 -30.77
CA GLY A 103 18.06 -5.65 -29.73
C GLY A 103 17.10 -4.81 -28.88
N ALA A 104 16.09 -4.20 -29.49
CA ALA A 104 15.03 -3.50 -28.78
C ALA A 104 14.19 -4.45 -27.91
N THR A 105 13.92 -5.66 -28.41
CA THR A 105 13.25 -6.73 -27.64
C THR A 105 14.08 -7.08 -26.40
N LEU A 106 15.38 -7.36 -26.57
CA LEU A 106 16.29 -7.66 -25.47
C LEU A 106 16.37 -6.56 -24.41
N PHE A 107 16.43 -5.31 -24.85
CA PHE A 107 16.42 -4.16 -23.96
C PHE A 107 15.11 -4.07 -23.17
N LEU A 108 13.96 -4.29 -23.84
CA LEU A 108 12.67 -4.32 -23.18
C LEU A 108 12.57 -5.47 -22.18
N SER A 109 13.08 -6.67 -22.51
CA SER A 109 13.12 -7.81 -21.59
C SER A 109 13.90 -7.48 -20.31
N LEU A 110 15.03 -6.75 -20.43
CA LEU A 110 15.85 -6.34 -19.29
C LEU A 110 15.12 -5.35 -18.39
N ILE A 111 14.51 -4.31 -18.99
CA ILE A 111 13.71 -3.34 -18.24
C ILE A 111 12.53 -4.05 -17.58
N LEU A 112 11.83 -4.93 -18.28
CA LEU A 112 10.67 -5.65 -17.77
C LEU A 112 11.03 -6.49 -16.53
N SER A 113 12.17 -7.20 -16.56
CA SER A 113 12.71 -7.90 -15.39
C SER A 113 12.92 -6.95 -14.21
N ARG A 114 13.59 -5.82 -14.41
CA ARG A 114 13.84 -4.85 -13.34
C ARG A 114 12.56 -4.21 -12.80
N VAL A 115 11.65 -3.82 -13.69
CA VAL A 115 10.36 -3.20 -13.34
C VAL A 115 9.48 -4.18 -12.59
N PHE A 116 9.48 -5.46 -12.96
CA PHE A 116 8.74 -6.50 -12.23
C PHE A 116 9.21 -6.61 -10.77
N TYR A 117 10.51 -6.60 -10.51
CA TYR A 117 11.05 -6.59 -9.14
C TYR A 117 10.68 -5.31 -8.37
N ILE A 118 10.82 -4.15 -9.00
CA ILE A 118 10.46 -2.87 -8.37
C ILE A 118 8.97 -2.84 -8.01
N ILE A 119 8.10 -3.37 -8.86
CA ILE A 119 6.67 -3.44 -8.59
C ILE A 119 6.37 -4.40 -7.44
N LEU A 120 7.04 -5.56 -7.37
CA LEU A 120 6.91 -6.47 -6.23
C LEU A 120 7.33 -5.80 -4.92
N ASP A 121 8.52 -5.19 -4.89
CA ASP A 121 9.02 -4.48 -3.71
C ASP A 121 8.09 -3.33 -3.32
N PHE A 122 7.58 -2.58 -4.30
CA PHE A 122 6.61 -1.50 -4.08
C PHE A 122 5.30 -2.01 -3.45
N ILE A 123 4.79 -3.16 -3.89
CA ILE A 123 3.58 -3.77 -3.33
C ILE A 123 3.84 -4.23 -1.90
N HIS A 124 4.92 -4.98 -1.64
CA HIS A 124 5.28 -5.45 -0.29
C HIS A 124 5.44 -4.28 0.68
N THR A 125 6.18 -3.24 0.26
CA THR A 125 6.34 -2.01 1.03
C THR A 125 5.00 -1.34 1.31
N GLN A 126 4.09 -1.32 0.33
CA GLN A 126 2.77 -0.71 0.53
C GLN A 126 1.81 -1.59 1.35
N GLU A 127 1.97 -2.91 1.36
CA GLU A 127 1.26 -3.81 2.27
C GLU A 127 1.72 -3.60 3.71
N GLU A 128 3.03 -3.50 3.96
CA GLU A 128 3.58 -3.17 5.27
C GLU A 128 3.08 -1.80 5.75
N LEU A 129 3.12 -0.78 4.88
CA LEU A 129 2.58 0.54 5.21
C LEU A 129 1.07 0.49 5.50
N ASN A 130 0.27 -0.26 4.76
CA ASN A 130 -1.17 -0.39 5.02
C ASN A 130 -1.49 -1.23 6.25
N ALA A 131 -0.65 -2.21 6.59
CA ALA A 131 -0.75 -2.97 7.83
C ALA A 131 -0.45 -2.08 9.04
N ILE A 132 0.55 -1.21 8.94
CA ILE A 132 0.92 -0.24 9.98
C ILE A 132 -0.10 0.92 10.07
N THR A 133 -0.62 1.39 8.94
CA THR A 133 -1.54 2.56 8.88
C THR A 133 -3.03 2.20 8.89
N GLY A 134 -3.40 0.92 8.97
CA GLY A 134 -4.80 0.48 9.14
C GLY A 134 -5.73 0.69 7.93
N LYS A 135 -5.21 1.16 6.78
CA LYS A 135 -6.00 1.44 5.57
C LYS A 135 -6.42 0.18 4.79
N GLY A 136 -5.91 -0.99 5.17
CA GLY A 136 -6.40 -2.28 4.70
C GLY A 136 -7.53 -2.82 5.60
N GLY A 137 -8.79 -2.57 5.25
CA GLY A 137 -9.95 -3.31 5.77
C GLY A 137 -10.40 -3.02 7.22
N LYS A 138 -9.56 -2.44 8.08
CA LYS A 138 -9.92 -2.04 9.46
C LYS A 138 -10.24 -0.55 9.61
N ALA A 139 -10.18 0.24 8.55
CA ALA A 139 -10.53 1.67 8.61
C ALA A 139 -12.02 1.92 8.88
N ALA A 140 -12.91 1.01 8.42
CA ALA A 140 -14.34 1.12 8.71
C ALA A 140 -14.68 0.77 10.17
N SER A 141 -13.96 -0.19 10.78
CA SER A 141 -14.16 -0.55 12.19
C SER A 141 -13.47 0.43 13.14
N ALA A 142 -12.27 0.92 12.83
CA ALA A 142 -11.56 1.88 13.66
C ALA A 142 -12.21 3.27 13.64
N GLY A 143 -12.79 3.71 12.50
CA GLY A 143 -13.58 4.95 12.46
C GLY A 143 -14.84 4.86 13.33
N ALA A 144 -15.57 3.74 13.24
CA ALA A 144 -16.73 3.47 14.08
C ALA A 144 -16.36 3.29 15.57
N GLU A 145 -15.22 2.65 15.87
CA GLU A 145 -14.73 2.45 17.24
C GLU A 145 -14.23 3.76 17.83
N ILE A 146 -13.56 4.62 17.05
CA ILE A 146 -13.16 5.98 17.48
C ILE A 146 -14.39 6.84 17.73
N GLU A 147 -15.39 6.80 16.85
CA GLU A 147 -16.65 7.54 17.04
C GLU A 147 -17.44 7.03 18.26
N GLN A 148 -17.47 5.71 18.48
CA GLN A 148 -18.11 5.10 19.64
C GLN A 148 -17.34 5.39 20.95
N LEU A 149 -16.00 5.43 20.92
CA LEU A 149 -15.16 5.84 22.03
C LEU A 149 -15.30 7.33 22.34
N GLN A 150 -15.45 8.19 21.33
CA GLN A 150 -15.73 9.61 21.51
C GLN A 150 -17.12 9.84 22.11
N ALA A 151 -18.15 9.11 21.63
CA ALA A 151 -19.49 9.17 22.20
C ALA A 151 -19.51 8.70 23.66
N ARG A 152 -18.81 7.59 23.98
CA ARG A 152 -18.67 7.12 25.38
C ARG A 152 -17.90 8.10 26.25
N ASN A 153 -16.82 8.69 25.77
CA ASN A 153 -16.08 9.69 26.56
C ASN A 153 -16.95 10.90 26.90
N LYS A 154 -17.76 11.37 25.94
CA LYS A 154 -18.71 12.45 26.18
C LYS A 154 -19.78 12.07 27.21
N GLU A 155 -20.34 10.87 27.11
CA GLU A 155 -21.31 10.36 28.10
C GLU A 155 -20.68 10.19 29.49
N LEU A 156 -19.42 9.73 29.56
CA LEU A 156 -18.65 9.63 30.80
C LEU A 156 -18.39 11.01 31.41
N GLU A 157 -18.01 12.00 30.62
CA GLU A 157 -17.84 13.38 31.10
C GLU A 157 -19.14 13.97 31.66
N ASP A 158 -20.27 13.75 30.99
CA ASP A 158 -21.58 14.22 31.46
C ASP A 158 -22.01 13.50 32.74
N LYS A 159 -21.75 12.19 32.87
CA LYS A 159 -21.98 11.43 34.11
C LYS A 159 -21.09 11.92 35.25
N VAL A 160 -19.82 12.21 34.98
CA VAL A 160 -18.90 12.76 35.99
C VAL A 160 -19.40 14.12 36.47
N LYS A 161 -19.84 15.01 35.57
CA LYS A 161 -20.44 16.30 35.95
C LYS A 161 -21.71 16.13 36.77
N ALA A 162 -22.58 15.19 36.40
CA ALA A 162 -23.82 14.92 37.12
C ALA A 162 -23.56 14.35 38.53
N LEU A 163 -22.58 13.45 38.68
CA LEU A 163 -22.16 12.93 39.98
C LEU A 163 -21.55 14.03 40.85
N GLN A 164 -20.69 14.88 40.28
CA GLN A 164 -20.13 16.03 41.01
C GLN A 164 -21.19 17.03 41.46
N ALA A 165 -22.26 17.24 40.67
CA ALA A 165 -23.39 18.07 41.09
C ALA A 165 -24.14 17.42 42.27
N LYS A 166 -24.40 16.11 42.20
CA LYS A 166 -25.05 15.36 43.30
C LYS A 166 -24.23 15.38 44.59
N ASP A 167 -22.91 15.26 44.52
CA ASP A 167 -22.04 15.36 45.70
C ASP A 167 -22.14 16.75 46.35
N ARG A 168 -22.16 17.83 45.54
CA ARG A 168 -22.36 19.19 46.06
C ARG A 168 -23.72 19.36 46.72
N ASP A 169 -24.78 18.82 46.12
CA ASP A 169 -26.12 18.86 46.70
C ASP A 169 -26.19 18.07 48.00
N PHE A 170 -25.53 16.91 48.07
CA PHE A 170 -25.44 16.10 49.28
C PHE A 170 -24.69 16.84 50.41
N ASP A 171 -23.57 17.49 50.09
CA ASP A 171 -22.85 18.33 51.04
C ASP A 171 -23.70 19.51 51.54
N ASN A 172 -24.46 20.14 50.65
CA ASN A 172 -25.38 21.22 51.00
C ASN A 172 -26.52 20.71 51.90
N LEU A 173 -27.13 19.57 51.57
CA LEU A 173 -28.15 18.90 52.39
C LEU A 173 -27.60 18.55 53.77
N LYS A 174 -26.38 18.03 53.85
CA LYS A 174 -25.72 17.71 55.13
C LYS A 174 -25.53 18.95 55.99
N LYS A 175 -25.12 20.08 55.38
CA LYS A 175 -25.02 21.38 56.08
C LYS A 175 -26.38 21.87 56.55
N GLN A 176 -27.41 21.80 55.70
CA GLN A 176 -28.78 22.21 56.07
C GLN A 176 -29.35 21.35 57.19
N ALA A 177 -29.18 20.03 57.13
CA ALA A 177 -29.62 19.11 58.18
C ALA A 177 -28.90 19.35 59.51
N SER A 178 -27.58 19.61 59.47
CA SER A 178 -26.80 20.01 60.64
C SER A 178 -27.31 21.32 61.25
N GLN A 179 -27.52 22.35 60.42
CA GLN A 179 -28.06 23.63 60.87
C GLN A 179 -29.47 23.49 61.45
N GLN A 180 -30.34 22.73 60.79
CA GLN A 180 -31.69 22.46 61.27
C GLN A 180 -31.67 21.71 62.61
N ALA A 181 -30.81 20.70 62.78
CA ALA A 181 -30.64 20.00 64.05
C ALA A 181 -30.17 20.96 65.17
N HIS A 182 -29.25 21.87 64.87
CA HIS A 182 -28.83 22.90 65.82
C HIS A 182 -29.97 23.85 66.22
N GLU A 183 -30.77 24.32 65.26
CA GLU A 183 -31.93 25.18 65.52
C GLU A 183 -33.03 24.45 66.32
N TYR A 184 -33.29 23.17 66.03
CA TYR A 184 -34.21 22.35 66.82
C TYR A 184 -33.75 22.21 68.27
N ASN A 185 -32.46 21.94 68.49
CA ASN A 185 -31.91 21.85 69.85
C ASN A 185 -32.01 23.20 70.58
N ARG A 186 -31.70 24.32 69.90
CA ARG A 186 -31.85 25.66 70.49
C ARG A 186 -33.31 25.95 70.86
N LEU A 187 -34.25 25.66 69.96
CA LEU A 187 -35.68 25.89 70.22
C LEU A 187 -36.21 24.98 71.33
N ALA A 188 -35.73 23.73 71.42
CA ALA A 188 -36.05 22.83 72.53
C ALA A 188 -35.50 23.36 73.86
N ASP A 189 -34.26 23.86 73.89
CA ASP A 189 -33.68 24.49 75.08
C ASP A 189 -34.46 25.75 75.49
N ASP A 190 -34.87 26.58 74.53
CA ASP A 190 -35.65 27.79 74.77
C ASP A 190 -37.08 27.46 75.24
N LEU A 191 -37.72 26.43 74.69
CA LEU A 191 -39.01 25.92 75.19
C LEU A 191 -38.87 25.33 76.60
N ASN A 192 -37.82 24.56 76.88
CA ASN A 192 -37.57 24.02 78.21
C ASN A 192 -37.37 25.14 79.25
N LYS A 193 -36.69 26.23 78.86
CA LYS A 193 -36.54 27.44 79.70
C LYS A 193 -37.86 28.18 79.89
N ALA A 194 -38.67 28.33 78.84
CA ALA A 194 -39.94 29.06 78.89
C ALA A 194 -41.08 28.29 79.58
N THR A 195 -41.08 26.95 79.49
CA THR A 195 -42.13 26.07 80.03
C THR A 195 -41.81 25.56 81.46
N GLY A 196 -40.67 25.98 82.03
CA GLY A 196 -40.38 25.83 83.46
C GLY A 196 -40.01 24.43 83.96
N SER A 197 -39.62 23.51 83.09
CA SER A 197 -39.17 22.17 83.48
C SER A 197 -37.66 22.08 83.63
N VAL A 198 -37.08 22.83 84.57
CA VAL A 198 -35.69 22.63 85.00
C VAL A 198 -35.70 21.53 86.06
N SER A 199 -35.58 20.27 85.64
CA SER A 199 -35.24 19.17 86.56
C SER A 199 -33.75 19.25 86.85
N ASP A 200 -33.40 19.82 87.99
CA ASP A 200 -32.03 19.92 88.49
C ASP A 200 -31.60 18.54 89.04
N LYS A 201 -31.06 17.67 88.19
CA LYS A 201 -30.57 16.32 88.59
C LYS A 201 -29.23 16.35 89.34
N LYS A 202 -28.96 17.42 90.09
CA LYS A 202 -27.78 17.55 90.96
C LYS A 202 -28.14 17.54 92.45
N ALA A 203 -29.40 17.29 92.78
CA ALA A 203 -29.93 17.29 94.14
C ALA A 203 -30.77 16.04 94.50
N ASP A 204 -30.43 14.87 93.93
CA ASP A 204 -30.90 13.55 94.40
C ASP A 204 -29.76 12.53 94.25
#